data_AF-A0A0B8Z900-F1
#
_entry.id   AF-A0A0B8Z900-F1
#
_cell.length_a   1.000
_cell.length_b   1.000
_cell.length_c   1.000
_cell.angle_alpha   90.00
_cell.angle_beta   90.00
_cell.angle_gamma   90.00
#
_symmetry.space_group_name_H-M   'P 1'
#
loop_
_entity.id
_entity.type
_entity.pdbx_description
1 polymer ?
#
loop_
_entity_poly.entity_id
_entity_poly.type
_entity_poly.pdbx_seq_one_letter_code
_entity_poly.pdbx_strand_id
1 'polypeptide(L)'
;MHETAIANGVLRYCPVCDGFEHKGARIAVLGCDISGAAEAIFLSAYSDDVTLLPRREVELTREEQRDLGQAGIKVVSEALSRFEPTKCEMRLHFEDQPEPLAFDVLYPALGCRPRSGLARQLGLAIEESGKVAATAPLDTEIPGLFCAGDVVDGLDQISVAMGHGAIAATKAHNWLRASDGDTVEAVLDLDGGNTAHG
;
A
#
# COMPACT_ATOMS: atom_id res chain seq x y z
N MET A 1 -18.73 -12.67 -4.11
CA MET A 1 -18.96 -11.23 -4.34
C MET A 1 -17.65 -10.49 -4.53
N HIS A 2 -16.78 -10.41 -3.51
CA HIS A 2 -15.52 -9.69 -3.59
C HIS A 2 -14.60 -10.15 -4.73
N GLU A 3 -14.27 -11.45 -4.79
CA GLU A 3 -13.46 -12.04 -5.86
C GLU A 3 -14.07 -11.82 -7.25
N THR A 4 -15.40 -11.95 -7.35
CA THR A 4 -16.14 -11.70 -8.59
C THR A 4 -16.02 -10.26 -9.05
N ALA A 5 -16.09 -9.29 -8.13
CA ALA A 5 -15.93 -7.87 -8.44
C ALA A 5 -14.52 -7.56 -8.96
N ILE A 6 -13.49 -8.17 -8.37
CA ILE A 6 -12.12 -8.08 -8.86
C ILE A 6 -12.02 -8.71 -10.25
N ALA A 7 -12.50 -9.94 -10.42
CA ALA A 7 -12.44 -10.64 -11.71
C ALA A 7 -13.13 -9.85 -12.84
N ASN A 8 -14.22 -9.15 -12.52
CA ASN A 8 -14.98 -8.35 -13.48
C ASN A 8 -14.40 -6.96 -13.77
N GLY A 9 -13.35 -6.51 -13.07
CA GLY A 9 -12.80 -5.17 -13.29
C GLY A 9 -13.37 -4.06 -12.42
N VAL A 10 -14.49 -4.31 -11.74
CA VAL A 10 -15.29 -3.26 -11.10
C VAL A 10 -14.84 -2.91 -9.68
N LEU A 11 -13.84 -3.62 -9.15
CA LEU A 11 -13.21 -3.36 -7.86
C LEU A 11 -11.69 -3.47 -7.99
N ARG A 12 -10.99 -2.41 -7.61
CA ARG A 12 -9.53 -2.29 -7.61
C ARG A 12 -9.05 -1.68 -6.30
N TYR A 13 -7.75 -1.78 -6.04
CA TYR A 13 -7.16 -1.40 -4.74
C TYR A 13 -5.99 -0.44 -4.87
N CYS A 14 -5.38 -0.34 -6.06
CA CYS A 14 -4.11 0.32 -6.23
C CYS A 14 -4.18 1.20 -7.47
N PRO A 15 -4.56 2.48 -7.32
CA PRO A 15 -4.59 3.42 -8.43
C PRO A 15 -3.27 3.52 -9.19
N VAL A 16 -2.14 3.31 -8.52
CA VAL A 16 -0.80 3.28 -9.15
C VAL A 16 -0.67 2.10 -10.12
N CYS A 17 -1.34 0.98 -9.82
CA CYS A 17 -1.25 -0.26 -10.58
C CYS A 17 -2.14 -0.26 -11.83
N ASP A 18 -3.34 0.35 -11.74
CA ASP A 18 -4.40 0.18 -12.74
C ASP A 18 -5.21 1.45 -13.05
N GLY A 19 -4.81 2.61 -12.53
CA GLY A 19 -5.48 3.88 -12.80
C GLY A 19 -5.47 4.25 -14.28
N PHE A 20 -4.39 3.91 -15.01
CA PHE A 20 -4.26 4.17 -16.44
C PHE A 20 -5.33 3.41 -17.26
N GLU A 21 -5.58 2.15 -16.94
CA GLU A 21 -6.59 1.31 -17.59
C GLU A 21 -8.02 1.84 -17.42
N HIS A 22 -8.25 2.66 -16.40
CA HIS A 22 -9.55 3.29 -16.10
C HIS A 22 -9.61 4.76 -16.53
N LYS A 23 -8.79 5.17 -17.49
CA LYS A 23 -8.81 6.53 -18.04
C LYS A 23 -10.20 6.89 -18.59
N GLY A 24 -10.76 8.01 -18.12
CA GLY A 24 -12.09 8.51 -18.49
C GLY A 24 -13.27 7.68 -17.97
N ALA A 25 -13.01 6.70 -17.09
CA ALA A 25 -14.06 5.90 -16.46
C ALA A 25 -14.79 6.67 -15.36
N ARG A 26 -15.98 6.24 -14.98
CA ARG A 26 -16.68 6.69 -13.77
C ARG A 26 -16.05 6.00 -12.56
N ILE A 27 -15.32 6.75 -11.76
CA ILE A 27 -14.50 6.20 -10.67
C ILE A 27 -15.13 6.55 -9.33
N ALA A 28 -15.40 5.53 -8.51
CA ALA A 28 -15.74 5.72 -7.11
C ALA A 28 -14.50 5.49 -6.23
N VAL A 29 -14.30 6.38 -5.25
CA VAL A 29 -13.34 6.20 -4.16
C VAL A 29 -14.11 6.08 -2.85
N LEU A 30 -13.90 4.98 -2.12
CA LEU A 30 -14.60 4.69 -0.87
C LEU A 30 -13.68 4.93 0.34
N GLY A 31 -13.99 5.96 1.12
CA GLY A 31 -13.20 6.43 2.26
C GLY A 31 -13.21 7.95 2.26
N CYS A 32 -14.17 8.58 2.95
CA CYS A 32 -14.36 10.03 2.90
C CYS A 32 -13.61 10.73 4.04
N ASP A 33 -12.30 10.48 4.08
CA ASP A 33 -11.30 11.09 4.96
C ASP A 33 -10.19 11.74 4.11
N ILE A 34 -9.13 12.24 4.75
CA ILE A 34 -8.00 12.87 4.05
C ILE A 34 -7.26 11.88 3.13
N SER A 35 -7.19 10.60 3.51
CA SER A 35 -6.50 9.59 2.70
C SER A 35 -7.28 9.33 1.41
N GLY A 36 -8.59 9.13 1.48
CA GLY A 36 -9.40 8.94 0.29
C GLY A 36 -9.54 10.22 -0.54
N ALA A 37 -9.50 11.40 0.08
CA ALA A 37 -9.38 12.66 -0.67
C ALA A 37 -8.09 12.72 -1.51
N ALA A 38 -6.95 12.35 -0.93
CA ALA A 38 -5.68 12.27 -1.65
C ALA A 38 -5.73 11.25 -2.79
N GLU A 39 -6.38 10.09 -2.56
CA GLU A 39 -6.56 9.07 -3.58
C GLU A 39 -7.48 9.53 -4.72
N ALA A 40 -8.56 10.24 -4.42
CA ALA A 40 -9.45 10.85 -5.41
C ALA A 40 -8.74 11.91 -6.26
N ILE A 41 -7.89 12.74 -5.65
CA ILE A 41 -7.05 13.71 -6.37
C ILE A 41 -6.03 13.00 -7.27
N PHE A 42 -5.44 11.90 -6.81
CA PHE A 42 -4.54 11.11 -7.65
C PHE A 42 -5.29 10.54 -8.88
N LEU A 43 -6.48 10.02 -8.67
CA LEU A 43 -7.32 9.43 -9.73
C LEU A 43 -7.88 10.47 -10.71
N SER A 44 -8.01 11.75 -10.30
CA SER A 44 -8.49 12.81 -11.20
C SER A 44 -7.52 13.11 -12.34
N ALA A 45 -6.25 12.70 -12.24
CA ALA A 45 -5.32 12.72 -13.37
C ALA A 45 -5.71 11.74 -14.51
N TYR A 46 -6.53 10.74 -14.21
CA TYR A 46 -6.98 9.72 -15.16
C TYR A 46 -8.43 9.91 -15.63
N SER A 47 -9.30 10.50 -14.80
CA SER A 47 -10.69 10.74 -15.17
C SER A 47 -11.23 12.04 -14.59
N ASP A 48 -12.09 12.72 -15.37
CA ASP A 48 -12.85 13.88 -14.90
C ASP A 48 -14.11 13.48 -14.10
N ASP A 49 -14.46 12.19 -14.02
CA ASP A 49 -15.63 11.67 -13.29
C ASP A 49 -15.20 10.82 -12.09
N VAL A 50 -14.67 11.50 -11.07
CA VAL A 50 -14.28 10.91 -9.78
C VAL A 50 -15.27 11.32 -8.71
N THR A 51 -15.77 10.33 -7.97
CA THR A 51 -16.68 10.55 -6.84
C THR A 51 -16.11 9.93 -5.56
N LEU A 52 -15.94 10.74 -4.52
CA LEU A 52 -15.55 10.34 -3.18
C LEU A 52 -16.80 10.03 -2.33
N LEU A 53 -16.79 8.86 -1.70
CA LEU A 53 -17.95 8.30 -1.01
C LEU A 53 -17.56 7.84 0.41
N PRO A 54 -18.36 8.12 1.44
CA PRO A 54 -18.15 7.58 2.77
C PRO A 54 -18.59 6.11 2.82
N ARG A 55 -17.95 5.34 3.70
CA ARG A 55 -18.49 4.02 4.07
C ARG A 55 -19.69 4.16 5.00
N ARG A 56 -19.66 5.11 5.92
CA ARG A 56 -20.71 5.38 6.92
C ARG A 56 -20.93 6.87 7.10
N GLU A 57 -19.87 7.59 7.37
CA GLU A 57 -19.90 9.03 7.60
C GLU A 57 -18.76 9.72 6.86
N VAL A 58 -18.94 11.03 6.65
CA VAL A 58 -17.91 11.89 6.08
C VAL A 58 -17.08 12.45 7.22
N GLU A 59 -15.78 12.16 7.19
CA GLU A 59 -14.81 12.68 8.17
C GLU A 59 -14.21 14.03 7.72
N LEU A 60 -14.35 14.36 6.44
CA LEU A 60 -13.96 15.65 5.88
C LEU A 60 -14.84 16.80 6.40
N THR A 61 -14.21 17.91 6.71
CA THR A 61 -14.86 19.18 6.99
C THR A 61 -15.60 19.70 5.76
N ARG A 62 -16.61 20.56 5.97
CA ARG A 62 -17.29 21.28 4.86
C ARG A 62 -16.31 22.10 4.02
N GLU A 63 -15.30 22.61 4.72
CA GLU A 63 -13.96 22.97 4.25
C GLU A 63 -13.50 22.23 3.00
N GLU A 64 -12.94 21.07 3.31
CA GLU A 64 -12.28 20.16 2.40
C GLU A 64 -13.24 19.63 1.33
N GLN A 65 -14.49 19.37 1.68
CA GLN A 65 -15.51 18.92 0.70
C GLN A 65 -15.75 19.97 -0.39
N ARG A 66 -15.82 21.26 -0.03
CA ARG A 66 -15.99 22.34 -0.99
C ARG A 66 -14.76 22.47 -1.89
N ASP A 67 -13.57 22.39 -1.31
CA ASP A 67 -12.32 22.52 -2.04
C ASP A 67 -12.11 21.33 -3.01
N LEU A 68 -12.49 20.11 -2.62
CA LEU A 68 -12.56 18.95 -3.52
C LEU A 68 -13.57 19.16 -4.66
N GLY A 69 -14.74 19.73 -4.35
CA GLY A 69 -15.73 20.10 -5.36
C GLY A 69 -15.19 21.10 -6.39
N GLN A 70 -14.39 22.09 -5.94
CA GLN A 70 -13.70 23.03 -6.84
C GLN A 70 -12.62 22.37 -7.70
N ALA A 71 -12.02 21.29 -7.20
CA ALA A 71 -11.09 20.45 -7.95
C ALA A 71 -11.79 19.43 -8.88
N GLY A 72 -13.12 19.48 -9.00
CA GLY A 72 -13.89 18.59 -9.88
C GLY A 72 -14.24 17.23 -9.29
N ILE A 73 -13.94 16.99 -8.02
CA ILE A 73 -14.26 15.73 -7.33
C ILE A 73 -15.64 15.85 -6.70
N LYS A 74 -16.55 14.94 -7.07
CA LYS A 74 -17.88 14.88 -6.46
C LYS A 74 -17.76 14.23 -5.08
N VAL A 75 -18.41 14.79 -4.06
CA VAL A 75 -18.46 14.20 -2.72
C VAL A 75 -19.90 13.85 -2.39
N VAL A 76 -20.16 12.57 -2.12
CA VAL A 76 -21.44 12.09 -1.57
C VAL A 76 -21.33 12.07 -0.05
N SER A 77 -22.40 12.41 0.66
CA SER A 77 -22.40 12.45 2.13
C SER A 77 -23.19 11.31 2.77
N GLU A 78 -24.03 10.66 1.98
CA GLU A 78 -24.94 9.62 2.41
C GLU A 78 -24.23 8.31 2.72
N ALA A 79 -24.71 7.62 3.75
CA ALA A 79 -24.17 6.34 4.17
C ALA A 79 -24.44 5.27 3.10
N LEU A 80 -23.41 4.50 2.78
CA LEU A 80 -23.51 3.38 1.86
C LEU A 80 -24.19 2.19 2.55
N SER A 81 -25.27 1.69 1.96
CA SER A 81 -26.06 0.58 2.49
C SER A 81 -25.69 -0.76 1.86
N ARG A 82 -25.38 -0.77 0.55
CA ARG A 82 -25.14 -2.02 -0.19
C ARG A 82 -24.25 -1.81 -1.42
N PHE A 83 -23.35 -2.78 -1.62
CA PHE A 83 -22.58 -2.94 -2.85
C PHE A 83 -23.27 -3.97 -3.75
N GLU A 84 -23.30 -3.70 -5.05
CA GLU A 84 -23.84 -4.61 -6.06
C GLU A 84 -22.93 -4.62 -7.29
N PRO A 85 -21.89 -5.49 -7.31
CA PRO A 85 -21.04 -5.64 -8.47
C PRO A 85 -21.78 -6.39 -9.57
N THR A 86 -21.70 -5.86 -10.78
CA THR A 86 -22.20 -6.52 -11.99
C THR A 86 -21.01 -6.99 -12.85
N LYS A 87 -21.28 -7.38 -14.10
CA LYS A 87 -20.22 -7.74 -15.05
C LYS A 87 -19.44 -6.53 -15.55
N CYS A 88 -20.05 -5.34 -15.55
CA CYS A 88 -19.47 -4.15 -16.21
C CYS A 88 -19.36 -2.93 -15.29
N GLU A 89 -20.07 -2.92 -14.16
CA GLU A 89 -20.12 -1.77 -13.24
C GLU A 89 -20.30 -2.20 -11.78
N MET A 90 -19.83 -1.36 -10.87
CA MET A 90 -20.15 -1.37 -9.45
C MET A 90 -21.35 -0.46 -9.19
N ARG A 91 -22.48 -1.04 -8.75
CA ARG A 91 -23.64 -0.27 -8.28
C ARG A 91 -23.60 -0.10 -6.77
N LEU A 92 -23.75 1.13 -6.31
CA LEU A 92 -23.65 1.54 -4.92
C LEU A 92 -24.99 2.11 -4.47
N HIS A 93 -25.58 1.47 -3.47
CA HIS A 93 -26.86 1.86 -2.88
C HIS A 93 -26.61 2.63 -1.58
N PHE A 94 -27.39 3.68 -1.35
CA PHE A 94 -27.28 4.56 -0.18
C PHE A 94 -28.59 4.51 0.63
N GLU A 95 -28.54 4.83 1.92
CA GLU A 95 -29.71 4.70 2.80
C GLU A 95 -30.88 5.63 2.42
N ASP A 96 -30.57 6.83 1.92
CA ASP A 96 -31.55 7.87 1.62
C ASP A 96 -31.77 8.11 0.11
N GLN A 97 -31.32 7.18 -0.74
CA GLN A 97 -31.44 7.31 -2.19
C GLN A 97 -32.16 6.09 -2.81
N PRO A 98 -33.22 6.29 -3.61
CA PRO A 98 -33.99 5.19 -4.18
C PRO A 98 -33.25 4.45 -5.30
N GLU A 99 -32.40 5.17 -6.05
CA GLU A 99 -31.65 4.62 -7.18
C GLU A 99 -30.16 4.53 -6.84
N PRO A 100 -29.48 3.43 -7.21
CA PRO A 100 -28.06 3.30 -6.97
C PRO A 100 -27.24 4.19 -7.92
N LEU A 101 -26.09 4.64 -7.43
CA LEU A 101 -25.06 5.22 -8.29
C LEU A 101 -24.24 4.09 -8.94
N ALA A 102 -23.95 4.23 -10.22
CA ALA A 102 -23.22 3.24 -11.00
C ALA A 102 -21.85 3.77 -11.44
N PHE A 103 -20.80 3.00 -11.15
CA PHE A 103 -19.41 3.32 -11.44
C PHE A 103 -18.77 2.19 -12.23
N ASP A 104 -17.85 2.51 -13.11
CA ASP A 104 -17.13 1.51 -13.89
C ASP A 104 -16.11 0.78 -12.98
N VAL A 105 -15.55 1.48 -11.99
CA VAL A 105 -14.62 0.93 -11.00
C VAL A 105 -14.77 1.60 -9.64
N LEU A 106 -14.60 0.81 -8.59
CA LEU A 106 -14.50 1.25 -7.21
C LEU A 106 -13.09 1.01 -6.66
N TYR A 107 -12.53 2.02 -5.99
CA TYR A 107 -11.28 1.98 -5.22
C TYR A 107 -11.55 2.19 -3.72
N PRO A 108 -11.33 1.18 -2.84
CA PRO A 108 -11.42 1.36 -1.41
C PRO A 108 -10.16 2.01 -0.82
N ALA A 109 -10.30 3.26 -0.37
CA ALA A 109 -9.31 4.00 0.40
C ALA A 109 -9.58 3.82 1.92
N LEU A 110 -9.64 2.57 2.38
CA LEU A 110 -10.03 2.22 3.77
C LEU A 110 -8.83 1.84 4.66
N GLY A 111 -7.62 2.13 4.19
CA GLY A 111 -6.37 1.73 4.84
C GLY A 111 -6.01 0.25 4.65
N CYS A 112 -4.83 -0.10 5.12
CA CYS A 112 -4.28 -1.45 5.08
C CYS A 112 -3.81 -1.88 6.48
N ARG A 113 -3.81 -3.17 6.76
CA ARG A 113 -3.21 -3.75 7.96
C ARG A 113 -1.96 -4.54 7.57
N PRO A 114 -0.75 -3.95 7.65
CA PRO A 114 0.49 -4.65 7.34
C PRO A 114 0.71 -5.87 8.25
N ARG A 115 1.35 -6.90 7.72
CA ARG A 115 1.68 -8.14 8.46
C ARG A 115 3.03 -8.03 9.20
N SER A 116 3.24 -6.93 9.93
CA SER A 116 4.47 -6.62 10.68
C SER A 116 4.57 -7.29 12.06
N GLY A 117 3.65 -8.20 12.40
CA GLY A 117 3.56 -8.80 13.74
C GLY A 117 4.83 -9.53 14.18
N LEU A 118 5.51 -10.24 13.26
CA LEU A 118 6.76 -10.91 13.56
C LEU A 118 7.89 -9.93 13.86
N ALA A 119 8.03 -8.87 13.06
CA ALA A 119 9.03 -7.83 13.29
C ALA A 119 8.85 -7.17 14.66
N ARG A 120 7.60 -6.86 15.03
CA ARG A 120 7.28 -6.35 16.37
C ARG A 120 7.66 -7.32 17.49
N GLN A 121 7.38 -8.62 17.32
CA GLN A 121 7.74 -9.64 18.32
C GLN A 121 9.25 -9.78 18.50
N LEU A 122 10.03 -9.54 17.45
CA LEU A 122 11.49 -9.53 17.50
C LEU A 122 12.05 -8.24 18.14
N GLY A 123 11.20 -7.25 18.40
CA GLY A 123 11.59 -5.99 19.03
C GLY A 123 11.84 -4.83 18.06
N LEU A 124 11.54 -5.00 16.77
CA LEU A 124 11.74 -3.95 15.78
C LEU A 124 10.71 -2.84 15.98
N ALA A 125 11.16 -1.58 15.94
CA ALA A 125 10.26 -0.43 15.91
C ALA A 125 9.34 -0.48 14.67
N ILE A 126 8.05 -0.22 14.89
CA ILE A 126 7.03 -0.18 13.83
C ILE A 126 6.45 1.23 13.80
N GLU A 127 6.37 1.81 12.61
CA GLU A 127 5.81 3.15 12.37
C GLU A 127 4.31 3.20 12.69
N GLU A 128 3.76 4.41 12.77
CA GLU A 128 2.33 4.63 12.95
C GLU A 128 1.50 3.99 11.82
N SER A 129 2.05 3.90 10.60
CA SER A 129 1.45 3.21 9.46
C SER A 129 1.34 1.68 9.65
N GLY A 130 1.94 1.14 10.72
CA GLY A 130 2.02 -0.29 10.97
C GLY A 130 3.12 -1.00 10.16
N LYS A 131 3.91 -0.26 9.37
CA LYS A 131 5.03 -0.75 8.56
C LYS A 131 6.37 -0.52 9.25
N VAL A 132 7.41 -1.20 8.76
CA VAL A 132 8.81 -0.98 9.14
C VAL A 132 9.33 0.27 8.43
N ALA A 133 10.13 1.09 9.10
CA ALA A 133 10.69 2.31 8.52
C ALA A 133 11.39 2.05 7.16
N ALA A 134 11.21 2.97 6.20
CA ALA A 134 11.84 2.91 4.88
C ALA A 134 13.38 2.90 4.92
N THR A 135 13.98 3.38 6.01
CA THR A 135 15.42 3.39 6.26
C THR A 135 15.95 2.08 6.85
N ALA A 136 15.07 1.25 7.42
CA ALA A 136 15.42 0.00 8.09
C ALA A 136 15.28 -1.30 7.28
N PRO A 137 14.87 -1.36 5.98
CA PRO A 137 14.61 -2.66 5.35
C PRO A 137 15.85 -3.55 5.25
N LEU A 138 17.03 -2.93 5.22
CA LEU A 138 18.28 -3.57 4.84
C LEU A 138 19.30 -3.66 5.98
N ASP A 139 19.19 -2.82 7.01
CA ASP A 139 20.04 -2.85 8.20
C ASP A 139 19.17 -2.46 9.39
N THR A 140 18.42 -3.43 9.91
CA THR A 140 17.60 -3.19 11.10
C THR A 140 18.47 -3.09 12.35
N GLU A 141 17.91 -2.56 13.43
CA GLU A 141 18.54 -2.56 14.76
C GLU A 141 18.72 -3.97 15.35
N ILE A 142 18.13 -5.00 14.73
CA ILE A 142 18.21 -6.40 15.13
C ILE A 142 19.16 -7.14 14.16
N PRO A 143 20.34 -7.57 14.62
CA PRO A 143 21.28 -8.29 13.77
C PRO A 143 20.65 -9.52 13.10
N GLY A 144 20.83 -9.64 11.78
CA GLY A 144 20.29 -10.75 10.99
C GLY A 144 18.82 -10.63 10.61
N LEU A 145 18.12 -9.55 11.00
CA LEU A 145 16.75 -9.28 10.56
C LEU A 145 16.75 -8.30 9.38
N PHE A 146 16.09 -8.71 8.30
CA PHE A 146 15.90 -7.94 7.06
C PHE A 146 14.41 -7.90 6.69
N CYS A 147 13.95 -6.79 6.14
CA CYS A 147 12.54 -6.56 5.78
C CYS A 147 12.43 -6.18 4.30
N ALA A 148 11.45 -6.74 3.58
CA ALA A 148 11.29 -6.51 2.15
C ALA A 148 9.81 -6.52 1.73
N GLY A 149 9.50 -5.80 0.65
CA GLY A 149 8.14 -5.62 0.13
C GLY A 149 7.25 -4.75 1.03
N ASP A 150 5.93 -4.95 0.93
CA ASP A 150 4.88 -4.09 1.49
C ASP A 150 4.86 -3.97 3.03
N VAL A 151 5.70 -4.75 3.73
CA VAL A 151 5.92 -4.59 5.18
C VAL A 151 6.79 -3.37 5.49
N VAL A 152 7.51 -2.85 4.49
CA VAL A 152 8.36 -1.66 4.56
C VAL A 152 7.55 -0.45 4.11
N ASP A 153 7.65 0.63 4.86
CA ASP A 153 6.97 1.89 4.56
C ASP A 153 7.47 2.45 3.22
N GLY A 154 6.54 2.87 2.35
CA GLY A 154 6.85 3.29 0.99
C GLY A 154 5.84 2.80 -0.05
N LEU A 155 6.31 2.69 -1.29
CA LEU A 155 5.49 2.35 -2.46
C LEU A 155 5.30 0.83 -2.60
N ASP A 156 4.06 0.38 -2.44
CA ASP A 156 3.66 -1.02 -2.58
C ASP A 156 3.55 -1.41 -4.07
N GLN A 157 4.70 -1.74 -4.67
CA GLN A 157 4.81 -2.20 -6.06
C GLN A 157 5.69 -3.43 -6.16
N ILE A 158 5.38 -4.32 -7.10
CA ILE A 158 6.17 -5.54 -7.36
C ILE A 158 7.63 -5.20 -7.63
N SER A 159 7.90 -4.16 -8.42
CA SER A 159 9.27 -3.73 -8.73
C SER A 159 10.04 -3.27 -7.48
N VAL A 160 9.39 -2.52 -6.58
CA VAL A 160 9.97 -2.07 -5.31
C VAL A 160 10.24 -3.26 -4.39
N ALA A 161 9.26 -4.16 -4.25
CA ALA A 161 9.39 -5.37 -3.45
C ALA A 161 10.53 -6.29 -3.95
N MET A 162 10.66 -6.44 -5.27
CA MET A 162 11.76 -7.19 -5.90
C MET A 162 13.12 -6.53 -5.62
N GLY A 163 13.20 -5.20 -5.69
CA GLY A 163 14.38 -4.43 -5.32
C GLY A 163 14.78 -4.65 -3.85
N HIS A 164 13.82 -4.52 -2.92
CA HIS A 164 14.04 -4.82 -1.51
C HIS A 164 14.54 -6.26 -1.32
N GLY A 165 13.89 -7.23 -1.96
CA GLY A 165 14.25 -8.65 -1.86
C GLY A 165 15.67 -8.95 -2.35
N ALA A 166 16.09 -8.38 -3.47
CA ALA A 166 17.45 -8.58 -4.00
C ALA A 166 18.53 -8.06 -3.04
N ILE A 167 18.31 -6.88 -2.46
CA ILE A 167 19.28 -6.28 -1.54
C ILE A 167 19.28 -7.02 -0.20
N ALA A 168 18.10 -7.33 0.36
CA ALA A 168 17.95 -8.08 1.60
C ALA A 168 18.59 -9.48 1.50
N ALA A 169 18.39 -10.20 0.39
CA ALA A 169 18.99 -11.51 0.17
C ALA A 169 20.52 -11.43 0.11
N THR A 170 21.07 -10.43 -0.59
CA THR A 170 22.54 -10.23 -0.68
C THR A 170 23.14 -9.94 0.69
N LYS A 171 22.47 -9.11 1.49
CA LYS A 171 22.92 -8.80 2.86
C LYS A 171 22.80 -9.99 3.79
N ALA A 172 21.70 -10.73 3.74
CA ALA A 172 21.53 -11.95 4.52
C ALA A 172 22.63 -12.97 4.19
N HIS A 173 22.96 -13.14 2.90
CA HIS A 173 24.05 -14.00 2.47
C HIS A 173 25.40 -13.56 3.06
N ASN A 174 25.74 -12.28 2.97
CA ASN A 174 26.99 -11.76 3.51
C ASN A 174 27.04 -11.84 5.05
N TRP A 175 25.92 -11.59 5.73
CA TRP A 175 25.82 -11.72 7.18
C TRP A 175 26.05 -13.16 7.64
N LEU A 176 25.45 -14.15 6.96
CA LEU A 176 25.69 -15.57 7.22
C LEU A 176 27.15 -15.95 6.97
N ARG A 177 27.72 -15.56 5.83
CA ARG A 177 29.15 -15.81 5.53
C ARG A 177 30.08 -15.25 6.60
N ALA A 178 29.85 -14.00 7.01
CA ALA A 178 30.63 -13.39 8.08
C ALA A 178 30.47 -14.16 9.41
N SER A 179 29.25 -14.62 9.72
CA SER A 179 28.98 -15.42 10.92
C SER A 179 29.66 -16.80 10.89
N ASP A 180 29.80 -17.38 9.71
CA ASP A 180 30.44 -18.67 9.47
C ASP A 180 31.98 -18.57 9.36
N GLY A 181 32.54 -17.36 9.39
CA GLY A 181 33.97 -17.12 9.18
C GLY A 181 34.42 -17.21 7.71
N ASP A 182 33.46 -17.22 6.78
CA ASP A 182 33.64 -17.26 5.33
C ASP A 182 34.04 -15.88 4.76
N THR A 183 35.00 -15.21 5.41
CA THR A 183 35.45 -13.86 5.08
C THR A 183 36.69 -13.87 4.19
N VAL A 184 36.97 -12.73 3.56
CA VAL A 184 38.18 -12.58 2.73
C VAL A 184 39.43 -12.73 3.58
N GLU A 185 39.41 -12.21 4.80
CA GLU A 185 40.51 -12.28 5.77
C GLU A 185 40.82 -13.73 6.15
N ALA A 186 39.77 -14.54 6.40
CA ALA A 186 39.92 -15.96 6.73
C ALA A 186 40.41 -16.78 5.54
N VAL A 187 39.95 -16.48 4.32
CA VAL A 187 40.35 -17.21 3.10
C VAL A 187 41.77 -16.84 2.64
N LEU A 188 42.16 -15.56 2.78
CA LEU A 188 43.45 -15.06 2.34
C LEU A 188 44.53 -15.11 3.44
N ASP A 189 44.22 -15.65 4.62
CA ASP A 189 45.12 -15.72 5.80
C ASP A 189 45.80 -14.37 6.10
N LEU A 190 45.03 -13.28 6.00
CA LEU A 190 45.58 -11.92 6.16
C LEU A 190 45.97 -11.61 7.62
N ASP A 191 45.52 -12.43 8.56
CA ASP A 191 45.94 -12.42 9.96
C ASP A 191 47.21 -13.26 10.23
N GLY A 192 47.80 -13.87 9.18
CA GLY A 192 49.01 -14.67 9.22
C GLY A 192 50.26 -13.87 9.61
N GLY A 193 50.43 -13.61 10.91
CA GLY A 193 51.53 -12.81 11.41
C GLY A 193 51.89 -12.90 12.89
N ASN A 194 51.48 -13.91 13.67
CA ASN A 194 52.24 -14.31 14.88
C ASN A 194 51.88 -15.71 15.42
N THR A 195 52.42 -16.77 14.81
CA THR A 195 52.67 -18.02 15.54
C THR A 195 54.13 -18.44 15.34
N ALA A 196 55.03 -17.66 15.94
CA ALA A 196 56.32 -18.20 16.34
C ALA A 196 56.07 -19.22 17.47
N HIS A 197 56.04 -20.50 17.14
CA HIS A 197 56.33 -21.57 18.08
C HIS A 197 57.80 -21.94 17.90
N GLY A 198 58.64 -21.35 18.75
CA GLY A 198 59.97 -21.85 19.08
C GLY A 198 59.93 -22.81 20.25
#